data_AF-A0A1L3Q1U4-F1
#
_entry.id   AF-A0A1L3Q1U4-F1
#
_cell.length_a   1.000
_cell.length_b   1.000
_cell.length_c   1.000
_cell.angle_alpha   90.00
_cell.angle_beta   90.00
_cell.angle_gamma   90.00
#
_symmetry.space_group_name_H-M   'P 1'
#
loop_
_entity.id
_entity.type
_entity.pdbx_description
1 polymer ?
#
loop_
_entity_poly.entity_id
_entity_poly.type
_entity_poly.pdbx_seq_one_letter_code
_entity_poly.pdbx_strand_id
1 'polypeptide(L)'
;MDLENIKEILEKDEDEAVSDVLSTVEERYGEVPYILNFMKDMPELLIPKVMYDNSIMREFERLDPETIELICVGVASALRCDHCLKMHIRVARRLGLTREQIFDAILIGGALSNASVLAEGTRALDEEVNGNSSSCDSECDSCNITGSER
;
A
#
# COMPACT_ATOMS: atom_id res chain seq x y z
N MET A 1 9.67 -15.32 -24.33
CA MET A 1 10.64 -15.43 -23.22
C MET A 1 10.06 -16.52 -22.34
N ASP A 2 10.55 -17.75 -22.48
CA ASP A 2 9.95 -18.91 -21.81
C ASP A 2 10.19 -18.81 -20.31
N LEU A 3 9.09 -18.77 -19.55
CA LEU A 3 9.10 -18.70 -18.08
C LEU A 3 9.73 -19.96 -17.46
N GLU A 4 9.70 -21.09 -18.16
CA GLU A 4 10.32 -22.35 -17.75
C GLU A 4 11.85 -22.25 -17.66
N ASN A 5 12.49 -21.49 -18.56
CA ASN A 5 13.94 -21.24 -18.51
C ASN A 5 14.36 -20.29 -17.38
N ILE A 6 13.44 -19.48 -16.85
CA ILE A 6 13.72 -18.61 -15.70
C ILE A 6 13.63 -19.41 -14.40
N LYS A 7 12.70 -20.39 -14.31
CA LYS A 7 12.56 -21.28 -13.16
C LYS A 7 13.80 -22.16 -12.93
N GLU A 8 14.34 -22.80 -13.95
CA GLU A 8 15.55 -23.63 -13.81
C GLU A 8 16.79 -22.86 -13.34
N ILE A 9 16.85 -21.54 -13.55
CA ILE A 9 17.95 -20.68 -13.07
C ILE A 9 17.82 -20.36 -11.58
N LEU A 10 16.59 -20.32 -11.05
CA LEU A 10 16.31 -19.99 -9.65
C LEU A 10 16.39 -21.24 -8.74
N GLU A 11 15.99 -22.42 -9.25
CA GLU A 11 15.77 -23.67 -8.49
C GLU A 11 16.97 -24.30 -7.75
N LYS A 12 18.21 -23.83 -7.93
CA LYS A 12 19.39 -24.45 -7.29
C LYS A 12 19.80 -23.92 -5.90
N ASP A 13 19.13 -22.89 -5.38
CA ASP A 13 19.37 -22.33 -4.03
C ASP A 13 18.09 -21.70 -3.39
N GLU A 14 16.89 -22.13 -3.80
CA GLU A 14 15.64 -21.42 -3.45
C GLU A 14 15.24 -21.52 -1.97
N ASP A 15 15.38 -22.69 -1.36
CA ASP A 15 14.94 -22.89 0.04
C ASP A 15 15.78 -22.05 1.02
N GLU A 16 17.09 -21.93 0.77
CA GLU A 16 17.99 -21.08 1.55
C GLU A 16 17.63 -19.59 1.33
N ALA A 17 17.41 -19.19 0.08
CA ALA A 17 17.01 -17.82 -0.25
C ALA A 17 15.65 -17.43 0.38
N VAL A 18 14.66 -18.33 0.41
CA VAL A 18 13.37 -18.10 1.08
C VAL A 18 13.57 -17.90 2.57
N SER A 19 14.37 -18.76 3.21
CA SER A 19 14.69 -18.64 4.64
C SER A 19 15.35 -17.30 4.95
N ASP A 20 16.34 -16.88 4.16
CA ASP A 20 17.05 -15.61 4.32
C ASP A 20 16.17 -14.39 4.10
N VAL A 21 15.25 -14.47 3.12
CA VAL A 21 14.28 -13.40 2.87
C VAL A 21 13.33 -13.26 4.07
N LEU A 22 12.81 -14.38 4.60
CA LEU A 22 11.88 -14.34 5.73
C LEU A 22 12.56 -13.89 7.03
N SER A 23 13.81 -14.30 7.28
CA SER A 23 14.58 -13.82 8.44
C SER A 23 14.85 -12.32 8.34
N THR A 24 15.24 -11.82 7.16
CA THR A 24 15.43 -10.38 6.91
C THR A 24 14.13 -9.60 7.17
N VAL A 25 12.99 -10.13 6.72
CA VAL A 25 11.67 -9.53 6.99
C VAL A 25 11.39 -9.49 8.49
N GLU A 26 11.63 -10.58 9.21
CA GLU A 26 11.38 -10.66 10.66
C GLU A 26 12.25 -9.68 11.44
N GLU A 27 13.55 -9.60 11.15
CA GLU A 27 14.47 -8.64 11.79
C GLU A 27 14.01 -7.19 11.60
N ARG A 28 13.45 -6.89 10.42
CA ARG A 28 13.08 -5.53 10.03
C ARG A 28 11.70 -5.11 10.56
N TYR A 29 10.70 -5.94 10.33
CA TYR A 29 9.33 -5.64 10.75
C TYR A 29 9.07 -6.06 12.20
N GLY A 30 9.90 -6.92 12.78
CA GLY A 30 9.72 -7.54 14.08
C GLY A 30 8.68 -8.68 14.07
N GLU A 31 8.19 -9.05 12.88
CA GLU A 31 7.32 -10.20 12.62
C GLU A 31 7.29 -10.49 11.11
N VAL A 32 7.02 -11.74 10.72
CA VAL A 32 6.76 -12.10 9.32
C VAL A 32 5.27 -11.89 9.01
N PRO A 33 4.90 -11.02 8.04
CA PRO A 33 3.51 -10.88 7.61
C PRO A 33 2.95 -12.20 7.08
N TYR A 34 1.68 -12.48 7.40
CA TYR A 34 1.01 -13.72 6.97
C TYR A 34 1.14 -13.98 5.46
N ILE A 35 1.00 -12.95 4.63
CA ILE A 35 1.11 -13.05 3.17
C ILE A 35 2.47 -13.61 2.76
N LEU A 36 3.57 -13.13 3.37
CA LEU A 36 4.92 -13.60 3.04
C LEU A 36 5.14 -15.03 3.51
N ASN A 37 4.65 -15.38 4.69
CA ASN A 37 4.71 -16.76 5.18
C ASN A 37 3.85 -17.72 4.33
N PHE A 38 2.70 -17.27 3.83
CA PHE A 38 1.87 -18.04 2.89
C PHE A 38 2.57 -18.25 1.54
N MET A 39 3.36 -17.28 1.11
CA MET A 39 4.10 -17.31 -0.15
C MET A 39 5.42 -18.09 -0.10
N LYS A 40 5.83 -18.62 1.07
CA LYS A 40 7.09 -19.34 1.22
C LYS A 40 7.23 -20.56 0.30
N ASP A 41 6.11 -21.21 -0.02
CA ASP A 41 6.08 -22.39 -0.89
C ASP A 41 6.03 -21.99 -2.40
N MET A 42 6.18 -20.69 -2.70
CA MET A 42 6.18 -20.08 -4.03
C MET A 42 7.35 -19.09 -4.15
N PRO A 43 8.62 -19.55 -4.09
CA PRO A 43 9.82 -18.71 -4.08
C PRO A 43 9.89 -17.72 -5.25
N GLU A 44 9.43 -18.13 -6.42
CA GLU A 44 9.41 -17.32 -7.64
C GLU A 44 8.46 -16.11 -7.55
N LEU A 45 7.51 -16.14 -6.63
CA LEU A 45 6.63 -15.00 -6.33
C LEU A 45 7.06 -14.26 -5.07
N LEU A 46 7.50 -14.99 -4.03
CA LEU A 46 7.91 -14.41 -2.76
C LEU A 46 9.11 -13.49 -2.94
N ILE A 47 10.20 -13.99 -3.54
CA ILE A 47 11.46 -13.26 -3.63
C ILE A 47 11.28 -11.94 -4.40
N PRO A 48 10.70 -11.91 -5.61
CA PRO A 48 10.50 -10.65 -6.33
C PRO A 48 9.55 -9.71 -5.60
N LYS A 49 8.52 -10.23 -4.93
CA LYS A 49 7.61 -9.40 -4.14
C LYS A 49 8.32 -8.71 -2.98
N VAL A 50 9.12 -9.44 -2.19
CA VAL A 50 9.84 -8.83 -1.06
C VAL A 50 10.87 -7.82 -1.56
N MET A 51 11.59 -8.12 -2.65
CA MET A 51 12.54 -7.17 -3.24
C MET A 51 11.83 -5.88 -3.71
N TYR A 52 10.72 -6.02 -4.43
CA TYR A 52 9.92 -4.89 -4.89
C TYR A 52 9.40 -4.04 -3.72
N ASP A 53 8.79 -4.67 -2.72
CA ASP A 53 8.27 -3.99 -1.53
C ASP A 53 9.41 -3.29 -0.76
N ASN A 54 10.58 -3.91 -0.66
CA ASN A 54 11.73 -3.31 0.01
C ASN A 54 12.24 -2.04 -0.72
N SER A 55 12.37 -2.09 -2.05
CA SER A 55 12.81 -0.92 -2.83
C SER A 55 11.85 0.26 -2.73
N ILE A 56 10.55 0.00 -2.56
CA ILE A 56 9.55 1.08 -2.39
C ILE A 56 9.49 1.56 -0.94
N MET A 57 9.46 0.66 0.03
CA MET A 57 9.18 1.02 1.42
C MET A 57 10.43 1.39 2.22
N ARG A 58 11.63 1.07 1.73
CA ARG A 58 12.86 1.14 2.54
C ARG A 58 14.04 1.80 1.84
N GLU A 59 14.09 1.82 0.52
CA GLU A 59 15.19 2.47 -0.23
C GLU A 59 14.87 3.92 -0.63
N PHE A 60 13.69 4.43 -0.28
CA PHE A 60 13.39 5.84 -0.44
C PHE A 60 14.21 6.69 0.53
N GLU A 61 15.29 7.30 0.04
CA GLU A 61 16.08 8.27 0.80
C GLU A 61 15.34 9.60 1.06
N ARG A 62 14.18 9.81 0.42
CA ARG A 62 13.42 11.07 0.47
C ARG A 62 12.39 11.12 1.60
N LEU A 63 12.08 9.99 2.24
CA LEU A 63 11.13 9.90 3.34
C LEU A 63 11.74 9.06 4.46
N ASP A 64 11.65 9.53 5.69
CA ASP A 64 12.07 8.77 6.85
C ASP A 64 11.14 7.56 7.11
N PRO A 65 11.63 6.50 7.76
CA PRO A 65 10.84 5.30 8.06
C PRO A 65 9.56 5.58 8.84
N GLU A 66 9.58 6.54 9.76
CA GLU A 66 8.44 6.94 10.57
C GLU A 66 7.33 7.54 9.70
N THR A 67 7.68 8.43 8.78
CA THR A 67 6.74 9.00 7.80
C THR A 67 6.13 7.93 6.90
N ILE A 68 6.95 7.01 6.37
CA ILE A 68 6.47 5.90 5.54
C ILE A 68 5.46 5.04 6.32
N GLU A 69 5.75 4.73 7.57
CA GLU A 69 4.89 3.89 8.39
C GLU A 69 3.56 4.57 8.74
N LEU A 70 3.56 5.89 8.99
CA LEU A 70 2.33 6.67 9.15
C LEU A 70 1.47 6.67 7.88
N ILE A 71 2.09 6.75 6.69
CA ILE A 71 1.38 6.58 5.41
C ILE A 71 0.75 5.19 5.34
N CYS A 72 1.50 4.13 5.66
CA CYS A 72 0.97 2.77 5.67
C CYS A 72 -0.23 2.62 6.62
N VAL A 73 -0.18 3.20 7.83
CA VAL A 73 -1.31 3.21 8.78
C VAL A 73 -2.53 3.92 8.19
N GLY A 74 -2.33 5.10 7.57
CA GLY A 74 -3.41 5.87 6.95
C GLY A 74 -4.08 5.09 5.80
N VAL A 75 -3.27 4.51 4.91
CA VAL A 75 -3.76 3.68 3.79
C VAL A 75 -4.48 2.42 4.29
N ALA A 76 -3.90 1.70 5.25
CA ALA A 76 -4.52 0.50 5.81
C ALA A 76 -5.87 0.82 6.49
N SER A 77 -5.97 1.98 7.14
CA SER A 77 -7.22 2.47 7.74
C SER A 77 -8.27 2.77 6.69
N ALA A 78 -7.91 3.50 5.63
CA ALA A 78 -8.81 3.84 4.52
C ALA A 78 -9.33 2.61 3.78
N LEU A 79 -8.47 1.60 3.58
CA LEU A 79 -8.82 0.32 2.94
C LEU A 79 -9.58 -0.64 3.87
N ARG A 80 -9.67 -0.33 5.17
CA ARG A 80 -10.23 -1.21 6.21
C ARG A 80 -9.58 -2.60 6.22
N CYS A 81 -8.28 -2.69 5.97
CA CYS A 81 -7.52 -3.94 6.07
C CYS A 81 -7.11 -4.18 7.53
N ASP A 82 -7.90 -4.96 8.27
CA ASP A 82 -7.64 -5.24 9.70
C ASP A 82 -6.24 -5.81 9.97
N HIS A 83 -5.82 -6.79 9.17
CA HIS A 83 -4.50 -7.42 9.31
C HIS A 83 -3.35 -6.44 9.00
N CYS A 84 -3.47 -5.66 7.92
CA CYS A 84 -2.48 -4.66 7.55
C CYS A 84 -2.37 -3.59 8.64
N LEU A 85 -3.51 -3.08 9.10
CA LEU A 85 -3.57 -2.02 10.11
C LEU A 85 -2.92 -2.47 11.42
N LYS A 86 -3.23 -3.68 11.90
CA LYS A 86 -2.61 -4.23 13.11
C LYS A 86 -1.10 -4.39 12.98
N MET A 87 -0.63 -4.89 11.84
CA MET A 87 0.82 -5.04 11.58
C MET A 87 1.51 -3.68 11.57
N HIS A 88 1.02 -2.73 10.77
CA HIS A 88 1.62 -1.40 10.66
C HIS A 88 1.56 -0.60 11.97
N ILE A 89 0.51 -0.76 12.79
CA ILE A 89 0.50 -0.19 14.14
C ILE A 89 1.63 -0.77 15.01
N ARG A 90 1.88 -2.09 14.95
CA ARG A 90 2.98 -2.70 15.70
C ARG A 90 4.34 -2.22 15.21
N VAL A 91 4.53 -2.10 13.91
CA VAL A 91 5.77 -1.57 13.32
C VAL A 91 5.99 -0.11 13.71
N ALA A 92 4.96 0.74 13.60
CA ALA A 92 5.00 2.14 14.06
C ALA A 92 5.42 2.25 15.54
N ARG A 93 4.89 1.37 16.40
CA ARG A 93 5.28 1.32 17.82
C ARG A 93 6.73 0.89 18.01
N ARG A 94 7.26 -0.03 17.21
CA ARG A 94 8.68 -0.44 17.22
C ARG A 94 9.60 0.71 16.78
N LEU A 95 9.15 1.56 15.85
CA LEU A 95 9.83 2.80 15.44
C LEU A 95 9.74 3.94 16.48
N GLY A 96 9.04 3.74 17.60
CA GLY A 96 8.94 4.74 18.67
C GLY A 96 7.83 5.78 18.47
N LEU A 97 6.95 5.61 17.48
CA LEU A 97 5.82 6.51 17.25
C LEU A 97 4.83 6.49 18.42
N THR A 98 4.33 7.67 18.78
CA THR A 98 3.35 7.82 19.85
C THR A 98 1.96 7.35 19.41
N ARG A 99 1.09 7.12 20.40
CA ARG A 99 -0.31 6.76 20.13
C ARG A 99 -1.01 7.88 19.35
N GLU A 100 -0.67 9.13 19.65
CA GLU A 100 -1.23 10.32 19.04
C GLU A 100 -0.83 10.41 17.57
N GLN A 101 0.45 10.24 17.24
CA GLN A 101 0.91 10.23 15.83
C GLN A 101 0.21 9.15 15.00
N ILE A 102 0.09 7.94 15.56
CA ILE A 102 -0.62 6.83 14.91
C ILE A 102 -2.11 7.18 14.73
N PHE A 103 -2.74 7.78 15.74
CA PHE A 103 -4.14 8.18 15.66
C PHE A 103 -4.38 9.28 14.63
N ASP A 104 -3.47 10.25 14.50
CA ASP A 104 -3.54 11.29 13.47
C ASP A 104 -3.51 10.67 12.06
N ALA A 105 -2.67 9.66 11.81
CA ALA A 105 -2.67 8.93 10.55
C ALA A 105 -3.99 8.21 10.26
N ILE A 106 -4.61 7.60 11.28
CA ILE A 106 -5.93 6.96 11.18
C ILE A 106 -7.00 8.01 10.83
N LEU A 107 -6.99 9.16 11.50
CA LEU A 107 -7.92 10.25 11.23
C LEU A 107 -7.79 10.78 9.81
N ILE A 108 -6.56 10.96 9.30
CA ILE A 108 -6.29 11.37 7.92
C ILE A 108 -6.86 10.34 6.93
N GLY A 109 -6.55 9.06 7.13
CA GLY A 109 -7.07 7.98 6.27
C GLY A 109 -8.61 7.91 6.28
N GLY A 110 -9.22 8.06 7.45
CA GLY A 110 -10.67 8.10 7.61
C GLY A 110 -11.32 9.32 6.95
N ALA A 111 -10.72 10.50 7.08
CA ALA A 111 -11.22 11.73 6.47
C ALA A 111 -11.22 11.65 4.94
N LEU A 112 -10.15 11.14 4.34
CA LEU A 112 -10.07 10.96 2.87
C LEU A 112 -11.01 9.85 2.38
N SER A 113 -11.17 8.76 3.14
CA SER A 113 -12.17 7.72 2.83
C SER A 113 -13.59 8.29 2.83
N ASN A 114 -13.95 9.11 3.83
CA ASN A 114 -15.23 9.81 3.89
C ASN A 114 -15.42 10.79 2.72
N ALA A 115 -14.39 11.57 2.40
CA ALA A 115 -14.43 12.50 1.27
C ALA A 115 -14.69 11.78 -0.06
N SER A 116 -14.05 10.61 -0.28
CA SER A 116 -14.29 9.78 -1.46
C SER A 116 -15.74 9.28 -1.53
N VAL A 117 -16.30 8.79 -0.42
CA VAL A 117 -17.71 8.35 -0.35
C VAL A 117 -18.66 9.49 -0.67
N LEU A 118 -18.44 10.67 -0.08
CA LEU A 118 -19.27 11.84 -0.33
C LEU A 118 -19.18 12.28 -1.79
N ALA A 119 -17.97 12.33 -2.35
CA ALA A 119 -17.76 12.77 -3.73
C ALA A 119 -18.45 11.86 -4.76
N GLU A 120 -18.33 10.54 -4.60
CA GLU A 120 -19.02 9.57 -5.48
C GLU A 120 -20.54 9.57 -5.26
N GLY A 121 -20.96 9.57 -3.99
CA GLY A 121 -22.38 9.53 -3.65
C GLY A 121 -23.15 10.78 -4.08
N THR A 122 -22.56 11.97 -3.94
CA THR A 122 -23.20 13.21 -4.38
C THR A 122 -23.23 13.33 -5.90
N ARG A 123 -22.19 12.87 -6.61
CA ARG A 123 -22.20 12.81 -8.08
C ARG A 123 -23.30 11.90 -8.60
N ALA A 124 -23.38 10.67 -8.08
CA ALA A 124 -24.43 9.73 -8.46
C ALA A 124 -25.84 10.29 -8.16
N LEU A 125 -26.01 10.96 -7.02
CA LEU A 125 -27.29 11.60 -6.68
C LEU A 125 -27.63 12.74 -7.66
N ASP A 126 -26.67 13.60 -7.99
CA ASP A 126 -26.88 14.72 -8.91
C ASP A 126 -27.23 14.23 -10.33
N GLU A 127 -26.55 13.18 -10.80
CA GLU A 127 -26.82 12.54 -12.09
C GLU A 127 -28.25 11.98 -12.15
N GLU A 128 -28.67 11.22 -11.15
CA GLU A 128 -29.99 10.58 -11.13
C GLU A 128 -31.15 11.57 -10.87
N VAL A 129 -30.93 12.61 -10.05
CA VAL A 129 -31.98 13.55 -9.65
C VAL A 129 -32.08 14.75 -10.59
N ASN A 130 -30.94 15.31 -10.99
CA ASN A 130 -30.89 16.54 -11.79
C ASN A 130 -30.56 16.28 -13.27
N GLY A 131 -30.21 15.05 -13.66
CA GLY A 131 -29.85 14.72 -15.04
C GLY A 131 -28.52 15.33 -15.47
N ASN A 132 -27.73 15.85 -14.52
CA ASN A 132 -26.36 16.28 -14.76
C ASN A 132 -25.49 15.03 -14.85
N SER A 133 -25.55 14.33 -15.98
CA SER A 133 -24.53 13.35 -16.28
C SER A 133 -23.20 14.09 -16.27
N SER A 134 -22.27 13.68 -15.42
CA SER A 134 -20.88 14.09 -15.52
C SER A 134 -20.26 13.45 -16.76
N SER A 135 -20.81 13.73 -17.95
CA SER A 135 -19.99 13.71 -19.15
C SER A 135 -18.89 14.72 -18.88
N CYS A 136 -17.66 14.28 -19.05
CA CYS A 136 -16.51 15.15 -19.10
C CYS A 136 -16.63 16.05 -20.33
N ASP A 137 -17.57 17.00 -20.28
CA ASP A 137 -17.63 18.10 -21.21
C ASP A 137 -16.36 18.92 -21.00
N SER A 138 -15.79 19.39 -22.09
CA SER A 138 -14.56 20.18 -22.13
C SER A 138 -14.61 21.50 -21.33
N GLU A 139 -15.73 21.78 -20.67
CA GLU A 139 -16.01 22.96 -19.85
C GLU A 139 -16.27 22.61 -18.36
N CYS A 140 -15.84 21.43 -17.89
CA CYS A 140 -15.93 21.08 -16.47
C CYS A 140 -14.84 21.78 -15.63
N ASP A 141 -15.18 22.94 -15.06
CA ASP A 141 -14.33 23.72 -14.14
C ASP A 141 -14.04 23.01 -12.81
N SER A 142 -14.77 21.95 -12.48
CA SER A 142 -14.68 21.32 -11.15
C SER A 142 -13.43 20.46 -10.95
N CYS A 143 -12.78 19.99 -12.02
CA CYS A 143 -11.67 19.05 -11.88
C CYS A 143 -10.31 19.62 -12.26
N ASN A 144 -10.21 20.66 -13.10
CA ASN A 144 -8.95 21.33 -13.50
C ASN A 144 -7.71 20.41 -13.75
N ILE A 145 -7.90 19.12 -14.04
CA ILE A 145 -6.84 18.14 -14.35
C ILE A 145 -6.43 18.25 -15.83
N THR A 146 -7.25 18.91 -16.66
CA THR A 146 -6.94 19.18 -18.07
C THR A 146 -6.37 20.59 -18.31
N GLY A 147 -6.11 21.37 -17.24
CA GLY A 147 -5.43 22.66 -17.31
C GLY A 147 -3.92 22.53 -17.48
N SER A 148 -3.45 21.95 -18.59
CA SER A 148 -2.11 22.24 -19.09
C SER A 148 -2.16 22.36 -20.61
N GLU A 149 -1.99 23.60 -21.07
CA GLU A 149 -1.60 23.96 -22.42
C GLU A 149 -0.52 22.97 -22.92
N ARG A 150 -0.82 22.30 -24.04
CA ARG A 150 0.20 21.66 -24.89
C ARG A 150 0.72 22.67 -25.89
#